data_AF-H9B9L2-F1
#
_entry.id   AF-H9B9L2-F1
#
_cell.length_a   1.000
_cell.length_b   1.000
_cell.length_c   1.000
_cell.angle_alpha   90.00
_cell.angle_beta   90.00
_cell.angle_gamma   90.00
#
_symmetry.space_group_name_H-M   'P 1'
#
loop_
_entity.id
_entity.type
_entity.pdbx_description
1 polymer ?
#
loop_
_entity_poly.entity_id
_entity_poly.type
_entity_poly.pdbx_seq_one_letter_code
_entity_poly.pdbx_strand_id
1 'polypeptide(L)'
;MVLFAPAKLKYSDVSPHSLRAVSLEHGPQYSAIYWETGHRSWLPFWAAATQKFTWKLIDDQLRGLLRMTLAVSREPFVFYSSPRSYFRNYFGDPDVHLVSPLAAKFRFSFNAAGVEAFEDLDELLQQQLLQQQQCSSSSSAAAASHFFASEKDKTDAIDAIRKSAKIAEQP
;
A
#
# COMPACT_ATOMS: atom_id res chain seq x y z
N MET A 1 34.22 -27.34 4.24
CA MET A 1 33.73 -25.97 3.99
C MET A 1 32.22 -26.01 4.09
N VAL A 2 31.67 -25.62 5.25
CA VAL A 2 30.23 -25.74 5.55
C VAL A 2 29.55 -24.45 5.07
N LEU A 3 28.71 -24.56 4.04
CA LEU A 3 27.84 -23.48 3.58
C LEU A 3 26.69 -23.33 4.57
N PHE A 4 26.82 -22.41 5.53
CA PHE A 4 25.68 -21.95 6.30
C PHE A 4 24.79 -21.10 5.39
N ALA A 5 23.58 -21.58 5.08
CA ALA A 5 22.55 -20.74 4.50
C ALA A 5 22.18 -19.64 5.52
N PRO A 6 22.17 -18.35 5.14
CA PRO A 6 21.79 -17.30 6.09
C PRO A 6 20.32 -17.47 6.48
N ALA A 7 20.05 -17.49 7.78
CA ALA A 7 18.69 -17.49 8.31
C ALA A 7 17.91 -16.29 7.73
N LYS A 8 16.66 -16.51 7.32
CA LYS A 8 15.78 -15.46 6.78
C LYS A 8 15.69 -14.29 7.77
N LEU A 9 16.27 -13.15 7.39
CA LEU A 9 16.23 -11.93 8.19
C LEU A 9 14.78 -11.43 8.33
N LYS A 10 14.35 -11.16 9.56
CA LYS A 10 13.04 -10.56 9.84
C LYS A 10 13.18 -9.04 9.91
N TYR A 11 12.11 -8.31 9.57
CA TYR A 11 12.09 -6.84 9.60
C TYR A 11 12.47 -6.27 10.98
N SER A 12 12.09 -6.96 12.06
CA SER A 12 12.48 -6.62 13.44
C SER A 12 13.98 -6.50 13.63
N ASP A 13 14.76 -7.34 12.92
CA ASP A 13 16.20 -7.45 13.09
C ASP A 13 16.96 -6.32 12.39
N VAL A 14 16.32 -5.66 11.41
CA VAL A 14 16.85 -4.54 10.62
C VAL A 14 16.23 -3.20 11.06
N SER A 15 15.31 -3.23 12.02
CA SER A 15 14.68 -2.01 12.53
C SER A 15 15.74 -1.06 13.14
N PRO A 16 15.56 0.26 13.07
CA PRO A 16 16.55 1.23 13.54
C PRO A 16 16.87 1.12 15.05
N HIS A 17 16.08 0.37 15.81
CA HIS A 17 16.22 0.16 17.24
C HIS A 17 16.74 -1.26 17.57
N SER A 18 17.04 -2.06 16.55
CA SER A 18 17.63 -3.39 16.70
C SER A 18 19.11 -3.28 17.02
N LEU A 19 19.55 -3.99 18.08
CA LEU A 19 20.97 -4.15 18.40
C LEU A 19 21.79 -4.74 17.24
N ARG A 20 21.14 -5.51 16.36
CA ARG A 20 21.76 -6.09 15.17
C ARG A 20 21.89 -5.08 14.02
N ALA A 21 21.06 -4.04 13.99
CA ALA A 21 21.16 -2.93 13.03
C ALA A 21 22.27 -1.95 13.40
N VAL A 22 22.54 -1.74 14.70
CA VAL A 22 23.70 -0.95 15.17
C VAL A 22 25.03 -1.55 14.70
N SER A 23 25.12 -2.88 14.59
CA SER A 23 26.29 -3.58 14.03
C SER A 23 26.41 -3.51 12.50
N LEU A 24 25.43 -2.91 11.80
CA LEU A 24 25.46 -2.70 10.34
C LEU A 24 25.89 -1.28 9.95
N GLU A 25 25.88 -0.32 10.88
CA GLU A 25 26.46 1.00 10.67
C GLU A 25 27.99 0.87 10.58
N HIS A 26 28.63 1.51 9.59
CA HIS A 26 30.09 1.40 9.31
C HIS A 26 30.57 0.01 8.85
N GLY A 27 29.74 -0.73 8.10
CA GLY A 27 30.15 -2.01 7.51
C GLY A 27 31.40 -1.91 6.62
N PRO A 28 32.27 -2.93 6.60
CA PRO A 28 33.45 -2.96 5.74
C PRO A 28 33.04 -3.00 4.26
N GLN A 29 33.87 -2.42 3.39
CA GLN A 29 33.66 -2.49 1.94
C GLN A 29 33.68 -3.96 1.48
N TYR A 30 32.52 -4.45 1.02
CA TYR A 30 32.35 -5.87 0.65
C TYR A 30 32.73 -6.17 -0.81
N SER A 31 32.70 -5.17 -1.68
CA SER A 31 32.97 -5.32 -3.12
C SER A 31 33.98 -4.29 -3.62
N ALA A 32 34.69 -4.63 -4.70
CA ALA A 32 35.62 -3.72 -5.36
C ALA A 32 34.88 -2.59 -6.07
N ILE A 33 35.47 -1.39 -6.04
CA ILE A 33 35.03 -0.22 -6.82
C ILE A 33 36.05 -0.03 -7.94
N TYR A 34 35.63 -0.15 -9.20
CA TYR A 34 36.51 -0.02 -10.37
C TYR A 34 35.85 0.79 -11.49
N TRP A 35 36.66 1.24 -12.44
CA TRP A 35 36.21 1.92 -13.66
C TRP A 35 36.77 1.19 -14.89
N GLU A 36 35.91 0.87 -15.85
CA GLU A 36 36.27 0.08 -17.02
C GLU A 36 36.99 0.89 -18.10
N THR A 37 37.82 0.22 -18.88
CA THR A 37 38.50 0.80 -20.04
C THR A 37 37.48 1.20 -21.09
N GLY A 38 37.46 2.49 -21.44
CA GLY A 38 36.55 3.04 -22.46
C GLY A 38 35.27 3.69 -21.91
N HIS A 39 35.00 3.61 -20.61
CA HIS A 39 33.90 4.35 -19.98
C HIS A 39 34.21 5.86 -19.92
N ARG A 40 33.25 6.67 -20.38
CA ARG A 40 33.36 8.15 -20.43
C ARG A 40 32.73 8.77 -19.18
N SER A 41 33.45 9.68 -18.53
CA SER A 41 32.96 10.37 -17.31
C SER A 41 32.13 11.62 -17.58
N TRP A 42 32.20 12.21 -18.79
CA TRP A 42 31.49 13.44 -19.19
C TRP A 42 31.76 14.69 -18.34
N LEU A 43 32.77 14.63 -17.46
CA LEU A 43 33.18 15.74 -16.61
C LEU A 43 34.43 16.41 -17.21
N PRO A 44 34.35 17.71 -17.59
CA PRO A 44 35.52 18.45 -18.04
C PRO A 44 36.47 18.77 -16.88
N PHE A 45 37.69 19.25 -17.17
CA PHE A 45 38.70 19.54 -16.14
C PHE A 45 38.28 20.65 -15.15
N TRP A 46 37.35 21.53 -15.55
CA TRP A 46 36.80 22.59 -14.69
C TRP A 46 35.49 22.20 -14.01
N ALA A 47 35.06 20.94 -14.07
CA ALA A 47 33.79 20.50 -13.49
C ALA A 47 33.64 20.86 -12.00
N ALA A 48 34.74 20.88 -11.25
CA ALA A 48 34.76 21.29 -9.85
C ALA A 48 34.45 22.79 -9.63
N ALA A 49 34.71 23.64 -10.64
CA ALA A 49 34.39 25.06 -10.61
C ALA A 49 32.95 25.35 -11.05
N THR A 50 32.31 24.43 -11.78
CA THR A 50 30.91 24.57 -12.22
C THR A 50 29.96 24.37 -11.03
N GLN A 51 29.14 25.38 -10.76
CA GLN A 51 28.14 25.33 -9.68
C GLN A 51 26.72 25.19 -10.25
N LYS A 52 25.84 24.56 -9.46
CA LYS A 52 24.42 24.49 -9.79
C LYS A 52 23.78 25.85 -9.50
N PHE A 53 23.01 26.35 -10.46
CA PHE A 53 22.28 27.61 -10.34
C PHE A 53 20.81 27.39 -10.72
N THR A 54 19.90 28.10 -10.05
CA THR A 54 18.47 28.07 -10.34
C THR A 54 17.91 29.49 -10.43
N TRP A 55 17.17 29.76 -11.51
CA TRP A 55 16.48 31.04 -11.72
C TRP A 55 15.26 31.21 -10.81
N LYS A 56 14.77 30.13 -10.20
CA LYS A 56 13.53 30.11 -9.41
C LYS A 56 13.51 31.21 -8.34
N LEU A 57 14.62 31.42 -7.62
CA LEU A 57 14.68 32.42 -6.56
C LEU A 57 14.55 33.86 -7.10
N ILE A 58 15.24 34.16 -8.20
CA ILE A 58 15.18 35.49 -8.84
C ILE A 58 13.78 35.71 -9.42
N ASP A 59 13.23 34.70 -10.08
CA ASP A 59 11.89 34.75 -10.65
C ASP A 59 10.84 34.99 -9.56
N ASP A 60 10.94 34.32 -8.41
CA ASP A 60 9.99 34.49 -7.31
C ASP A 60 10.11 35.87 -6.65
N GLN A 61 11.32 36.42 -6.53
CA GLN A 61 11.53 37.81 -6.10
C GLN A 61 10.94 38.81 -7.10
N LEU A 62 11.17 38.61 -8.39
CA LEU A 62 10.67 39.51 -9.43
C LEU A 62 9.15 39.45 -9.53
N ARG A 63 8.54 38.27 -9.42
CA ARG A 63 7.07 38.10 -9.35
C ARG A 63 6.49 38.85 -8.16
N GLY A 64 7.16 38.80 -7.00
CA GLY A 64 6.75 39.57 -5.81
C GLY A 64 6.85 41.08 -6.03
N LEU A 65 7.98 41.54 -6.60
CA LEU A 65 8.24 42.96 -6.84
C LEU A 65 7.28 43.57 -7.87
N LEU A 66 7.07 42.88 -8.99
CA LEU A 66 6.20 43.32 -10.08
C LEU A 66 4.71 43.04 -9.81
N ARG A 67 4.38 42.47 -8.64
CA ARG A 67 3.01 42.05 -8.27
C ARG A 67 2.34 41.19 -9.34
N MET A 68 3.11 40.28 -9.93
CA MET A 68 2.59 39.32 -10.91
C MET A 68 1.64 38.33 -10.23
N THR A 69 0.93 37.55 -11.04
CA THR A 69 0.06 36.49 -10.55
C THR A 69 0.86 35.47 -9.74
N LEU A 70 0.39 35.20 -8.52
CA LEU A 70 1.02 34.25 -7.62
C LEU A 70 0.38 32.86 -7.79
N ALA A 71 1.14 31.82 -7.46
CA ALA A 71 0.63 30.46 -7.49
C ALA A 71 -0.47 30.26 -6.42
N VAL A 72 -1.47 29.44 -6.76
CA VAL A 72 -2.58 29.05 -5.86
C VAL A 72 -2.07 28.29 -4.62
N SER A 73 -0.83 27.77 -4.66
CA SER A 73 -0.17 27.15 -3.52
C SER A 73 0.01 28.11 -2.34
N ARG A 74 0.03 29.43 -2.54
CA ARG A 74 0.11 30.41 -1.45
C ARG A 74 -1.18 30.54 -0.65
N GLU A 75 -2.31 30.15 -1.23
CA GLU A 75 -3.57 30.13 -0.52
C GLU A 75 -3.65 28.84 0.31
N PRO A 76 -3.83 28.94 1.64
CA PRO A 76 -3.83 27.77 2.51
C PRO A 76 -5.02 26.86 2.25
N PHE A 77 -6.13 27.41 1.78
CA PHE A 77 -7.33 26.64 1.47
C PHE A 77 -7.28 26.04 0.07
N VAL A 78 -7.69 24.77 -0.08
CA VAL A 78 -7.67 24.05 -1.36
C VAL A 78 -9.07 23.96 -1.95
N PHE A 79 -9.31 24.68 -3.06
CA PHE A 79 -10.65 24.79 -3.67
C PHE A 79 -11.04 23.65 -4.61
N TYR A 80 -10.09 22.91 -5.17
CA TYR A 80 -10.38 21.92 -6.23
C TYR A 80 -10.80 20.54 -5.72
N SER A 81 -11.02 20.39 -4.41
CA SER A 81 -11.46 19.12 -3.83
C SER A 81 -12.86 19.28 -3.24
N SER A 82 -13.88 18.86 -3.97
CA SER A 82 -15.25 18.70 -3.47
C SER A 82 -15.57 17.20 -3.50
N PRO A 83 -16.11 16.59 -2.43
CA PRO A 83 -16.87 17.19 -1.32
C PRO A 83 -16.09 17.49 -0.03
N ARG A 84 -14.77 17.28 0.03
CA ARG A 84 -13.99 17.42 1.27
C ARG A 84 -13.14 18.68 1.27
N SER A 85 -13.19 19.44 2.36
CA SER A 85 -12.29 20.56 2.56
C SER A 85 -10.88 20.09 2.97
N TYR A 86 -9.86 20.70 2.38
CA TYR A 86 -8.46 20.46 2.71
C TYR A 86 -7.73 21.77 2.99
N PHE A 87 -6.66 21.65 3.76
CA PHE A 87 -5.76 22.75 4.11
C PHE A 87 -4.32 22.38 3.77
N ARG A 88 -3.51 23.37 3.38
CA ARG A 88 -2.08 23.20 3.11
C ARG A 88 -1.28 23.43 4.39
N ASN A 89 -0.46 22.46 4.77
CA ASN A 89 0.53 22.56 5.84
C ASN A 89 1.88 22.92 5.22
N TYR A 90 2.37 24.13 5.48
CA TYR A 90 3.61 24.66 4.92
C TYR A 90 4.82 24.32 5.78
N PHE A 91 5.94 23.98 5.13
CA PHE A 91 7.22 23.73 5.78
C PHE A 91 8.18 24.90 5.56
N GLY A 92 7.83 26.06 6.12
CA GLY A 92 8.62 27.29 6.02
C GLY A 92 8.54 28.02 4.67
N ASP A 93 8.06 27.37 3.60
CA ASP A 93 7.91 27.95 2.26
C ASP A 93 6.55 27.57 1.64
N PRO A 94 5.78 28.50 1.02
CA PRO A 94 4.61 28.16 0.22
C PRO A 94 4.82 27.10 -0.87
N ASP A 95 6.04 26.94 -1.37
CA ASP A 95 6.33 25.92 -2.40
C ASP A 95 6.45 24.51 -1.84
N VAL A 96 6.66 24.37 -0.53
CA VAL A 96 6.80 23.06 0.13
C VAL A 96 5.66 22.91 1.13
N HIS A 97 4.62 22.20 0.70
CA HIS A 97 3.45 21.96 1.53
C HIS A 97 2.84 20.59 1.29
N LEU A 98 2.16 20.08 2.33
CA LEU A 98 1.32 18.89 2.25
C LEU A 98 -0.14 19.30 2.39
N VAL A 99 -1.03 18.59 1.71
CA VAL A 99 -2.46 18.84 1.76
C VAL A 99 -3.09 17.88 2.77
N SER A 100 -3.63 18.39 3.87
CA SER A 100 -4.30 17.60 4.90
C SER A 100 -5.82 17.78 4.85
N PRO A 101 -6.60 16.69 4.95
CA PRO A 101 -8.06 16.80 5.02
C PRO A 101 -8.48 17.42 6.36
N LEU A 102 -9.44 18.32 6.32
CA LEU A 102 -10.04 18.92 7.53
C LEU A 102 -11.17 18.05 8.09
N ALA A 103 -11.89 17.33 7.24
CA ALA A 103 -13.02 16.52 7.65
C ALA A 103 -12.58 15.18 8.24
N ALA A 104 -13.06 14.86 9.45
CA ALA A 104 -12.96 13.53 10.01
C ALA A 104 -13.80 12.53 9.17
N LYS A 105 -13.17 11.43 8.74
CA LYS A 105 -13.86 10.39 7.97
C LYS A 105 -14.55 9.41 8.91
N PHE A 106 -15.86 9.58 9.07
CA PHE A 106 -16.69 8.54 9.69
C PHE A 106 -16.84 7.35 8.73
N ARG A 107 -16.60 6.15 9.23
CA ARG A 107 -16.83 4.90 8.52
C ARG A 107 -17.90 4.16 9.31
N PHE A 108 -18.96 3.76 8.62
CA PHE A 108 -20.03 2.99 9.21
C PHE A 108 -19.94 1.56 8.69
N SER A 109 -20.08 0.60 9.58
CA SER A 109 -20.21 -0.82 9.26
C SER A 109 -21.51 -1.31 9.87
N PHE A 110 -22.38 -1.88 9.05
CA PHE A 110 -23.65 -2.47 9.50
C PHE A 110 -23.48 -3.94 9.88
N ASN A 111 -22.41 -4.24 10.62
CA ASN A 111 -22.10 -5.59 11.08
C ASN A 111 -22.38 -5.67 12.57
N ALA A 112 -23.03 -6.74 13.00
CA ALA A 112 -23.21 -7.02 14.42
C ALA A 112 -21.84 -7.35 15.05
N ALA A 113 -21.53 -6.72 16.18
CA ALA A 113 -20.28 -6.98 16.89
C ALA A 113 -20.33 -8.36 17.56
N GLY A 114 -19.25 -9.15 17.43
CA GLY A 114 -19.07 -10.41 18.16
C GLY A 114 -19.76 -11.65 17.59
N VAL A 115 -20.20 -11.64 16.33
CA VAL A 115 -20.86 -12.80 15.69
C VAL A 115 -19.85 -13.84 15.17
N GLU A 116 -18.66 -13.41 14.74
CA GLU A 116 -17.63 -14.29 14.16
C GLU A 116 -16.32 -14.16 14.95
N ALA A 117 -15.71 -15.30 15.29
CA ALA A 117 -14.37 -15.32 15.84
C ALA A 117 -13.37 -14.97 14.72
N PHE A 118 -12.32 -14.22 15.07
CA PHE A 118 -11.28 -13.79 14.11
C PHE A 118 -10.61 -14.98 13.42
N GLU A 119 -10.48 -16.12 14.12
CA GLU A 119 -9.85 -17.35 13.63
C GLU A 119 -10.66 -17.99 12.48
N ASP A 120 -11.99 -18.08 12.63
CA ASP A 120 -12.88 -18.65 11.61
C ASP A 120 -12.87 -17.82 10.32
N LEU A 121 -12.74 -16.49 10.45
CA LEU A 121 -12.66 -15.57 9.31
C LEU A 121 -11.33 -15.70 8.56
N ASP A 122 -10.22 -15.83 9.29
CA ASP A 122 -8.88 -16.01 8.70
C ASP A 122 -8.79 -17.34 7.95
N GLU A 123 -9.37 -18.42 8.48
CA GLU A 123 -9.47 -19.71 7.79
C GLU A 123 -10.32 -19.63 6.52
N LEU A 124 -11.47 -18.96 6.57
CA LEU A 124 -12.31 -18.73 5.39
C LEU A 124 -11.58 -17.91 4.32
N LEU A 125 -10.84 -16.88 4.71
CA LEU A 125 -10.10 -16.02 3.79
C LEU A 125 -8.93 -16.76 3.14
N GLN A 126 -8.21 -17.61 3.90
CA GLN A 126 -7.19 -18.50 3.36
C GLN A 126 -7.78 -19.54 2.40
N GLN A 127 -8.93 -20.15 2.74
CA GLN A 127 -9.62 -21.08 1.84
C GLN A 127 -10.08 -20.41 0.55
N GLN A 128 -10.56 -19.16 0.62
CA GLN A 128 -10.96 -18.39 -0.56
C GLN A 128 -9.76 -18.07 -1.47
N LEU A 129 -8.62 -17.70 -0.89
CA LEU A 129 -7.38 -17.46 -1.64
C LEU A 129 -6.87 -18.75 -2.31
N LEU A 130 -6.96 -19.88 -1.62
CA LEU A 130 -6.59 -21.19 -2.18
C LEU A 130 -7.53 -21.62 -3.32
N GLN A 131 -8.84 -21.41 -3.18
CA GLN A 131 -9.80 -21.68 -4.25
C GLN A 131 -9.59 -20.78 -5.47
N GLN A 132 -9.27 -19.49 -5.29
CA GLN A 132 -8.97 -18.61 -6.42
C GLN A 132 -7.70 -19.03 -7.17
N GLN A 133 -6.68 -19.51 -6.46
CA GLN A 133 -5.47 -20.05 -7.07
C GLN A 133 -5.76 -21.33 -7.87
N GLN A 134 -6.64 -22.21 -7.36
CA GLN A 134 -7.04 -23.43 -8.08
C GLN A 134 -7.94 -23.12 -9.29
N CYS A 135 -8.90 -22.20 -9.17
CA CYS A 135 -9.79 -21.79 -10.27
C CYS A 135 -9.07 -21.03 -11.39
N SER A 136 -7.90 -20.43 -11.13
CA SER A 136 -7.06 -19.84 -12.20
C SER A 136 -6.43 -20.89 -13.14
N SER A 137 -6.58 -22.18 -12.82
CA SER A 137 -6.11 -23.30 -13.66
C SER A 137 -7.23 -24.11 -14.35
N SER A 138 -8.50 -23.82 -14.07
CA SER A 138 -9.65 -24.53 -14.67
C SER A 138 -10.78 -23.59 -15.07
N SER A 139 -11.03 -23.50 -16.37
CA SER A 139 -12.01 -22.67 -17.06
C SER A 139 -13.45 -22.73 -16.53
N SER A 140 -14.03 -21.54 -16.26
CA SER A 140 -15.38 -21.08 -16.63
C SER A 140 -16.62 -21.95 -16.36
N ALA A 141 -16.82 -22.49 -15.14
CA ALA A 141 -18.14 -23.04 -14.77
C ALA A 141 -18.61 -22.74 -13.32
N ALA A 142 -17.77 -22.17 -12.45
CA ALA A 142 -18.04 -22.13 -11.01
C ALA A 142 -18.52 -20.76 -10.44
N ALA A 143 -18.91 -19.80 -11.28
CA ALA A 143 -19.23 -18.44 -10.82
C ALA A 143 -20.66 -18.24 -10.27
N ALA A 144 -21.46 -19.30 -10.09
CA ALA A 144 -22.89 -19.20 -9.77
C ALA A 144 -23.28 -19.63 -8.34
N SER A 145 -22.33 -19.85 -7.42
CA SER A 145 -22.63 -20.40 -6.08
C SER A 145 -22.57 -19.41 -4.91
N HIS A 146 -22.44 -18.10 -5.14
CA HIS A 146 -22.52 -17.09 -4.08
C HIS A 146 -23.97 -16.62 -3.86
N PHE A 147 -24.84 -17.54 -3.44
CA PHE A 147 -26.11 -17.21 -2.81
C PHE A 147 -26.06 -17.78 -1.39
N PHE A 148 -26.19 -16.91 -0.39
CA PHE A 148 -26.04 -17.19 1.04
C PHE A 148 -27.11 -18.18 1.54
N ALA A 149 -26.94 -19.47 1.25
CA ALA A 149 -27.53 -20.55 2.01
C ALA A 149 -26.38 -21.22 2.76
N SER A 150 -26.47 -21.23 4.10
CA SER A 150 -25.54 -22.00 4.93
C SER A 150 -25.52 -23.45 4.41
N GLU A 151 -24.38 -24.14 4.43
CA GLU A 151 -24.34 -25.57 4.03
C GLU A 151 -25.37 -26.39 4.80
N LYS A 152 -25.67 -25.97 6.03
CA LYS A 152 -26.73 -26.51 6.87
C LYS A 152 -28.13 -26.40 6.25
N ASP A 153 -28.44 -25.28 5.60
CA ASP A 153 -29.72 -25.08 4.92
C ASP A 153 -29.87 -26.01 3.71
N LYS A 154 -28.77 -26.30 3.02
CA LYS A 154 -28.75 -27.25 1.90
C LYS A 154 -28.97 -28.68 2.38
N THR A 155 -28.31 -29.09 3.47
CA THR A 155 -28.51 -30.42 4.05
C THR A 155 -29.91 -30.57 4.62
N ASP A 156 -30.43 -29.55 5.31
CA ASP A 156 -31.77 -29.55 5.89
C ASP A 156 -32.86 -29.59 4.80
N ALA A 157 -32.65 -28.90 3.68
CA ALA A 157 -33.54 -28.97 2.52
C ALA A 157 -33.54 -30.36 1.86
N ILE A 158 -32.37 -30.98 1.70
CA ILE A 158 -32.26 -32.34 1.15
C ILE A 158 -32.93 -33.36 2.07
N ASP A 159 -32.76 -33.22 3.37
CA ASP A 159 -33.39 -34.10 4.36
C ASP A 159 -34.91 -33.87 4.46
N ALA A 160 -35.38 -32.63 4.30
CA ALA A 160 -36.80 -32.33 4.19
C ALA A 160 -37.43 -32.97 2.94
N ILE A 161 -36.74 -32.92 1.80
CA ILE A 161 -37.18 -33.59 0.55
C ILE A 161 -37.22 -35.11 0.72
N ARG A 162 -36.21 -35.71 1.37
CA ARG A 162 -36.21 -37.15 1.66
C ARG A 162 -37.34 -37.55 2.62
N LYS A 163 -37.64 -36.71 3.62
CA LYS A 163 -38.75 -36.96 4.55
C LYS A 163 -40.09 -36.85 3.84
N SER A 164 -40.31 -35.86 2.98
CA SER A 164 -41.56 -35.71 2.22
C SER A 164 -41.76 -36.84 1.20
N ALA A 165 -40.69 -37.29 0.53
CA ALA A 165 -40.74 -38.46 -0.35
C ALA A 165 -41.14 -39.74 0.40
N LYS A 166 -40.60 -39.97 1.60
CA LYS A 166 -40.98 -41.11 2.45
C LYS A 166 -42.43 -41.06 2.95
N ILE A 167 -42.98 -39.86 3.18
CA ILE A 167 -44.38 -39.69 3.57
C ILE A 167 -45.33 -39.98 2.39
N ALA A 168 -44.92 -39.64 1.16
CA ALA A 168 -45.71 -39.91 -0.04
C ALA A 168 -45.76 -41.40 -0.45
N GLU A 169 -44.84 -42.23 0.06
CA GLU A 169 -44.76 -43.66 -0.22
C GLU A 169 -45.51 -44.54 0.81
N GLN A 170 -46.11 -43.96 1.86
CA GLN A 170 -46.95 -44.70 2.81
C GLN A 170 -48.42 -44.72 2.33
N PRO A 171 -49.05 -45.91 2.12
CA PRO A 171 -50.45 -46.03 1.73
C PRO A 171 -51.43 -45.74 2.87
#